data_AF-A0A2L0HRH0-F1
#
_entry.id   AF-A0A2L0HRH0-F1
#
_cell.length_a   1.000
_cell.length_b   1.000
_cell.length_c   1.000
_cell.angle_alpha   90.00
_cell.angle_beta   90.00
_cell.angle_gamma   90.00
#
_symmetry.space_group_name_H-M   'P 1'
#
loop_
_entity.id
_entity.type
_entity.pdbx_description
1 polymer ?
#
loop_
_entity_poly.entity_id
_entity_poly.type
_entity_poly.pdbx_seq_one_letter_code
_entity_poly.pdbx_strand_id
1 'polypeptide(L)'
;MSNPETIEIQGLSTIHKLCKFGADNNMEGCSFTEIVERMFAELAEAQKAKGVILSCQQLKEALEFGAPDLFSETKGHESDLEFQLETEMSIEFMKDGHSGSGYYCWYYDLPEEGSIILGEEAQEQSHEE
;
A
#
# COMPACT_ATOMS: atom_id res chain seq x y z
N MET A 1 -19.10 42.17 6.89
CA MET A 1 -17.75 42.74 6.66
C MET A 1 -16.77 41.66 7.05
N SER A 2 -16.10 41.04 6.07
CA SER A 2 -15.05 40.05 6.34
C SER A 2 -13.79 40.78 6.77
N ASN A 3 -13.13 40.30 7.83
CA ASN A 3 -11.89 40.89 8.34
C ASN A 3 -10.79 40.73 7.25
N PRO A 4 -10.21 41.83 6.74
CA PRO A 4 -9.16 41.78 5.72
C PRO A 4 -7.85 41.13 6.20
N GLU A 5 -7.71 40.85 7.50
CA GLU A 5 -6.55 40.16 8.08
C GLU A 5 -6.71 38.64 8.21
N THR A 6 -7.79 38.07 7.66
CA THR A 6 -7.98 36.61 7.72
C THR A 6 -7.06 35.95 6.71
N ILE A 7 -5.89 35.48 7.17
CA ILE A 7 -4.97 34.67 6.36
C ILE A 7 -5.48 33.22 6.40
N GLU A 8 -6.07 32.77 5.30
CA GLU A 8 -6.39 31.35 5.12
C GLU A 8 -5.12 30.58 4.74
N ILE A 9 -4.64 29.75 5.68
CA ILE A 9 -3.47 28.89 5.45
C ILE A 9 -3.97 27.51 5.03
N GLN A 10 -3.88 27.22 3.73
CA GLN A 10 -4.08 25.87 3.24
C GLN A 10 -3.04 24.93 3.86
N GLY A 11 -3.50 23.83 4.45
CA GLY A 11 -2.62 22.86 5.12
C GLY A 11 -2.29 23.17 6.59
N LEU A 12 -3.03 24.06 7.26
CA LEU A 12 -2.86 24.34 8.70
C LEU A 12 -2.83 23.06 9.57
N SER A 13 -3.69 22.08 9.27
CA SER A 13 -3.70 20.79 9.96
C SER A 13 -2.39 20.03 9.80
N THR A 14 -1.76 20.11 8.62
CA THR A 14 -0.49 19.47 8.31
C THR A 14 0.65 20.15 9.05
N ILE A 15 0.67 21.48 9.05
CA ILE A 15 1.64 22.28 9.83
C ILE A 15 1.55 21.92 11.31
N HIS A 16 0.34 21.83 11.87
CA HIS A 16 0.16 21.47 13.27
C HIS A 16 0.69 20.07 13.60
N LYS A 17 0.46 19.09 12.71
CA LYS A 17 1.02 17.73 12.84
C LYS A 17 2.55 17.74 12.81
N LEU A 18 3.15 18.52 11.92
CA LEU A 18 4.59 18.66 11.80
C LEU A 18 5.23 19.33 13.03
N CYS A 19 4.60 20.39 13.56
CA CYS A 19 5.04 21.02 14.81
C CYS A 19 4.99 20.04 15.98
N LYS A 20 3.90 19.26 16.07
CA LYS A 20 3.77 18.22 17.10
C LYS A 20 4.87 17.16 16.96
N PHE A 21 5.11 16.68 15.74
CA PHE A 21 6.20 15.74 15.46
C PHE A 21 7.57 16.27 15.90
N GLY A 22 7.88 17.54 15.62
CA GLY A 22 9.13 18.17 16.05
C GLY A 22 9.25 18.27 17.58
N ALA A 23 8.16 18.60 18.27
CA ALA A 23 8.13 18.66 19.74
C ALA A 23 8.33 17.28 20.37
N ASP A 24 7.63 16.26 19.87
CA ASP A 24 7.69 14.88 20.37
C ASP A 24 9.09 14.26 20.16
N ASN A 25 9.86 14.76 19.19
CA ASN A 25 11.20 14.28 18.83
C ASN A 25 12.37 15.21 19.25
N ASN A 26 12.14 16.15 20.18
CA ASN A 26 13.16 17.09 20.69
C ASN A 26 13.90 17.88 19.59
N MET A 27 13.18 18.30 18.54
CA MET A 27 13.75 19.04 17.41
C MET A 27 13.73 20.56 17.62
N GLU A 28 13.82 21.02 18.86
CA GLU A 28 13.88 22.45 19.16
C GLU A 28 15.14 23.08 18.54
N GLY A 29 14.96 24.20 17.84
CA GLY A 29 16.04 24.89 17.13
C GLY A 29 16.38 24.34 15.75
N CYS A 30 15.77 23.22 15.32
CA CYS A 30 15.84 22.77 13.94
C CYS A 30 15.04 23.68 13.00
N SER A 31 15.55 23.85 11.79
CA SER A 31 14.81 24.48 10.70
C SER A 31 13.60 23.62 10.29
N PHE A 32 12.61 24.28 9.68
CA PHE A 32 11.43 23.60 9.16
C PHE A 32 11.80 22.47 8.19
N THR A 33 12.78 22.69 7.32
CA THR A 33 13.25 21.69 6.34
C THR A 33 13.81 20.45 7.03
N GLU A 34 14.63 20.61 8.07
CA GLU A 34 15.19 19.47 8.82
C GLU A 34 14.09 18.65 9.52
N ILE A 35 13.04 19.30 10.03
CA ILE A 35 11.89 18.62 10.63
C ILE A 35 11.14 17.80 9.57
N VAL A 36 10.91 18.38 8.40
CA VAL A 36 10.24 17.70 7.28
C VAL A 36 11.06 16.50 6.78
N GLU A 37 12.36 16.67 6.58
CA GLU A 37 13.25 15.60 6.12
C GLU A 37 13.30 14.43 7.12
N ARG A 38 13.39 14.70 8.42
CA ARG A 38 13.34 13.64 9.45
C ARG A 38 11.98 12.96 9.52
N MET A 39 10.88 13.71 9.42
CA MET A 39 9.55 13.12 9.35
C MET A 39 9.42 12.17 8.16
N PHE A 40 9.91 12.56 6.98
CA PHE A 40 9.89 11.68 5.81
C PHE A 40 10.81 10.48 5.96
N ALA A 41 11.98 10.64 6.58
CA ALA A 41 12.87 9.51 6.88
C ALA A 41 12.22 8.52 7.85
N GLU A 42 11.56 8.98 8.92
CA GLU A 42 10.84 8.12 9.85
C GLU A 42 9.63 7.45 9.20
N LEU A 43 8.91 8.14 8.31
CA LEU A 43 7.84 7.53 7.53
C LEU A 43 8.38 6.44 6.59
N ALA A 44 9.53 6.69 5.94
CA ALA A 44 10.18 5.71 5.09
C ALA A 44 10.69 4.49 5.90
N GLU A 45 11.24 4.70 7.09
CA GLU A 45 11.66 3.61 7.98
C GLU A 45 10.46 2.87 8.60
N ALA A 46 9.36 3.56 8.92
CA ALA A 46 8.12 2.93 9.36
C ALA A 46 7.43 2.13 8.23
N GLN A 47 7.63 2.54 6.97
CA GLN A 47 7.21 1.81 5.77
C GLN A 47 8.16 0.67 5.41
N LYS A 48 9.43 0.71 5.81
CA LYS A 48 10.37 -0.40 5.61
C LYS A 48 9.96 -1.62 6.43
N ALA A 49 9.22 -2.49 5.75
CA ALA A 49 9.06 -3.91 6.01
C ALA A 49 8.63 -4.27 7.44
N LYS A 50 7.41 -3.88 7.81
CA LYS A 50 6.63 -4.75 8.70
C LYS A 50 6.31 -6.01 7.89
N GLY A 51 7.09 -7.07 8.12
CA GLY A 51 6.75 -8.39 7.59
C GLY A 51 5.30 -8.71 7.95
N VAL A 52 4.54 -9.19 6.97
CA VAL A 52 3.15 -9.60 7.17
C VAL A 52 3.11 -11.09 7.49
N ILE A 53 2.18 -11.50 8.36
CA ILE A 53 1.91 -12.91 8.63
C ILE A 53 0.67 -13.29 7.83
N LEU A 54 0.83 -14.22 6.89
CA LEU A 54 -0.22 -14.72 6.01
C LEU A 54 -0.40 -16.23 6.21
N SER A 55 -1.61 -16.72 5.99
CA SER A 55 -1.85 -18.16 5.90
C SER A 55 -1.26 -18.72 4.59
N CYS A 56 -0.99 -20.03 4.56
CA CYS A 56 -0.55 -20.68 3.31
C CYS A 56 -1.58 -20.52 2.17
N GLN A 57 -2.86 -20.41 2.50
CA GLN A 57 -3.93 -20.16 1.54
C GLN A 57 -3.78 -18.77 0.88
N GLN A 58 -3.55 -17.73 1.68
CA GLN A 58 -3.32 -16.38 1.16
C GLN A 58 -2.02 -16.28 0.35
N LEU A 59 -0.97 -17.01 0.75
CA LEU A 59 0.26 -17.10 -0.04
C LEU A 59 0.03 -17.80 -1.38
N LYS A 60 -0.83 -18.82 -1.41
CA LYS A 60 -1.22 -19.52 -2.64
C LYS A 60 -1.99 -18.58 -3.58
N GLU A 61 -2.95 -17.81 -3.06
CA GLU A 61 -3.71 -16.83 -3.84
C GLU A 61 -2.80 -15.75 -4.46
N ALA A 62 -1.84 -15.22 -3.68
CA ALA A 62 -0.87 -14.27 -4.20
C ALA A 62 -0.01 -14.87 -5.32
N LEU A 63 0.39 -16.13 -5.19
CA LEU A 63 1.15 -16.86 -6.22
C LEU A 63 0.30 -17.17 -7.46
N GLU A 64 -0.97 -17.56 -7.29
CA GLU A 64 -1.92 -17.79 -8.39
C GLU A 64 -2.18 -16.51 -9.18
N PHE A 65 -2.19 -15.36 -8.51
CA PHE A 65 -2.33 -14.06 -9.16
C PHE A 65 -1.05 -13.64 -9.91
N GLY A 66 0.12 -13.79 -9.29
CA GLY A 66 1.41 -13.45 -9.92
C GLY A 66 1.84 -14.41 -11.03
N ALA A 67 1.50 -15.69 -10.90
CA ALA A 67 1.88 -16.77 -11.80
C ALA A 67 0.69 -17.68 -12.14
N PRO A 68 -0.29 -17.18 -12.91
CA PRO A 68 -1.52 -17.92 -13.22
C PRO A 68 -1.27 -19.23 -13.98
N ASP A 69 -0.22 -19.30 -14.81
CA ASP A 69 0.08 -20.51 -15.59
C ASP A 69 0.66 -21.64 -14.75
N LEU A 70 1.15 -21.37 -13.54
CA LEU A 70 1.72 -22.38 -12.64
C LEU A 70 0.69 -23.46 -12.27
N PHE A 71 -0.59 -23.08 -12.20
CA PHE A 71 -1.70 -23.95 -11.79
C PHE A 71 -2.65 -24.29 -12.95
N SER A 72 -2.36 -23.81 -14.16
CA SER A 72 -3.16 -24.07 -15.35
C SER A 72 -2.98 -25.53 -15.82
N GLU A 73 -4.10 -26.23 -16.07
CA GLU A 73 -4.08 -27.57 -16.68
C GLU A 73 -3.64 -27.54 -18.15
N THR A 74 -3.80 -26.37 -18.78
CA THR A 74 -3.27 -26.07 -20.11
C THR A 74 -1.82 -25.62 -19.97
N LYS A 75 -0.87 -26.44 -20.43
CA LYS A 75 0.55 -26.04 -20.50
C LYS A 75 0.68 -24.78 -21.37
N GLY A 76 0.95 -23.65 -20.73
CA GLY A 76 1.51 -22.47 -21.39
C GLY A 76 2.89 -22.78 -21.97
N HIS A 77 3.49 -21.82 -22.68
CA HIS A 77 4.88 -21.95 -23.08
C HIS A 77 5.77 -21.90 -21.82
N GLU A 78 6.74 -22.82 -21.68
CA GLU A 78 7.65 -22.86 -20.51
C GLU A 78 8.36 -21.51 -20.27
N SER A 79 8.61 -20.74 -21.33
CA SER A 79 9.18 -19.39 -21.26
C SER A 79 8.30 -18.39 -20.50
N ASP A 80 6.99 -18.52 -20.60
CA ASP A 80 6.05 -17.55 -20.02
C ASP A 80 5.93 -17.79 -18.51
N LEU A 81 6.01 -19.06 -18.10
CA LEU A 81 6.02 -19.45 -16.69
C LEU A 81 7.30 -19.00 -15.98
N GLU A 82 8.47 -19.12 -16.62
CA GLU A 82 9.73 -18.64 -16.04
C GLU A 82 9.65 -17.13 -15.73
N PHE A 83 9.12 -16.33 -16.65
CA PHE A 83 8.93 -14.89 -16.45
C PHE A 83 7.92 -14.56 -15.34
N GLN A 84 6.80 -15.30 -15.26
CA GLN A 84 5.82 -15.14 -14.20
C GLN A 84 6.40 -15.40 -12.81
N LEU A 85 7.27 -16.40 -12.67
CA LEU A 85 7.91 -16.71 -11.39
C LEU A 85 8.94 -15.67 -10.94
N GLU A 86 9.46 -14.87 -11.86
CA GLU A 86 10.34 -13.72 -11.55
C GLU A 86 9.54 -12.47 -11.13
N THR A 87 8.21 -12.50 -11.26
CA THR A 87 7.37 -11.34 -10.97
C THR A 87 7.34 -11.02 -9.48
N GLU A 88 7.65 -9.77 -9.14
CA GLU A 88 7.64 -9.29 -7.76
C GLU A 88 6.23 -8.86 -7.34
N MET A 89 5.73 -9.43 -6.26
CA MET A 89 4.42 -9.12 -5.70
C MET A 89 4.55 -8.25 -4.45
N SER A 90 3.76 -7.18 -4.40
CA SER A 90 3.57 -6.37 -3.19
C SER A 90 2.41 -6.93 -2.37
N ILE A 91 2.54 -6.92 -1.04
CA ILE A 91 1.44 -7.25 -0.14
C ILE A 91 1.39 -6.24 1.01
N GLU A 92 0.23 -5.61 1.20
CA GLU A 92 0.02 -4.63 2.27
C GLU A 92 -1.39 -4.72 2.86
N PHE A 93 -1.52 -4.43 4.15
CA PHE A 93 -2.83 -4.24 4.77
C PHE A 93 -3.40 -2.88 4.42
N MET A 94 -4.55 -2.84 3.77
CA MET A 94 -5.29 -1.62 3.49
C MET A 94 -6.55 -1.58 4.34
N LYS A 95 -6.79 -0.47 5.04
CA LYS A 95 -7.99 -0.28 5.86
C LYS A 95 -9.23 0.07 5.01
N ASP A 96 -9.02 0.83 3.95
CA ASP A 96 -10.07 1.39 3.09
C ASP A 96 -9.82 1.00 1.62
N GLY A 97 -9.54 -0.28 1.36
CA GLY A 97 -9.32 -0.80 0.01
C GLY A 97 -10.63 -0.97 -0.79
N HIS A 98 -10.53 -1.28 -2.08
CA HIS A 98 -11.69 -1.30 -2.99
C HIS A 98 -12.80 -2.29 -2.57
N SER A 99 -12.43 -3.38 -1.88
CA SER A 99 -13.35 -4.41 -1.38
C SER A 99 -13.51 -4.36 0.14
N GLY A 100 -13.03 -3.30 0.78
CA GLY A 100 -12.99 -3.17 2.23
C GLY A 100 -11.60 -3.39 2.81
N SER A 101 -11.55 -3.66 4.12
CA SER A 101 -10.29 -3.78 4.85
C SER A 101 -9.69 -5.17 4.71
N GLY A 102 -8.43 -5.28 4.30
CA GLY A 102 -7.77 -6.59 4.16
C GLY A 102 -6.33 -6.48 3.67
N TYR A 103 -5.70 -7.62 3.45
CA TYR A 103 -4.40 -7.68 2.78
C TYR A 103 -4.61 -7.66 1.28
N TYR A 104 -4.02 -6.69 0.60
CA TYR A 104 -4.09 -6.56 -0.85
C TYR A 104 -2.79 -7.03 -1.46
N CYS A 105 -2.86 -7.69 -2.61
CA CYS A 105 -1.73 -8.13 -3.41
C CYS A 105 -1.79 -7.53 -4.82
N TRP A 106 -0.67 -7.02 -5.31
CA TRP A 106 -0.54 -6.44 -6.64
C TRP A 106 0.89 -6.59 -7.18
N TYR A 107 1.06 -6.41 -8.49
CA TYR A 107 2.38 -6.39 -9.12
C TYR A 107 3.18 -5.18 -8.66
N TYR A 108 4.37 -5.41 -8.09
CA TYR A 108 5.20 -4.33 -7.53
C TYR A 108 5.49 -3.22 -8.55
N ASP A 109 5.80 -3.59 -9.79
CA ASP A 109 6.13 -2.65 -10.87
C ASP A 109 4.92 -2.11 -11.65
N LEU A 110 3.74 -2.70 -11.48
CA LEU A 110 2.52 -2.38 -12.25
C LEU A 110 1.26 -2.31 -11.35
N PRO A 111 1.23 -1.41 -10.34
CA PRO A 111 0.10 -1.28 -9.42
C PRO A 111 -1.22 -0.88 -10.10
N GLU A 112 -1.15 -0.28 -11.30
CA GLU A 112 -2.30 0.09 -12.11
C GLU A 112 -3.05 -1.08 -12.75
N GLU A 113 -2.43 -2.26 -12.87
CA GLU A 113 -3.10 -3.46 -13.40
C GLU A 113 -4.15 -4.03 -12.44
N GLY A 114 -4.19 -3.51 -11.21
CA GLY A 114 -5.17 -3.85 -10.21
C GLY A 114 -4.56 -4.64 -9.06
N SER A 115 -5.44 -5.02 -8.13
CA SER A 115 -5.06 -5.76 -6.94
C SER A 115 -6.14 -6.77 -6.59
N ILE A 116 -5.75 -7.78 -5.81
CA ILE A 116 -6.67 -8.73 -5.20
C ILE A 116 -6.63 -8.59 -3.68
N ILE A 117 -7.76 -8.84 -3.02
CA ILE A 117 -7.81 -9.00 -1.56
C ILE A 117 -7.56 -10.47 -1.21
N LEU A 118 -6.62 -10.74 -0.31
CA LEU A 118 -6.21 -12.08 0.08
C LEU A 118 -7.08 -12.63 1.21
N GLY A 119 -7.61 -13.83 1.04
CA GLY A 119 -8.39 -14.56 2.03
C GLY A 119 -9.86 -14.14 2.15
N GLU A 120 -10.35 -13.28 1.26
CA GLU A 120 -11.78 -13.22 0.99
C GLU A 120 -12.10 -14.25 -0.09
N GLU A 121 -13.01 -15.17 0.21
CA GLU A 121 -13.66 -15.95 -0.84
C GLU A 121 -14.25 -14.94 -1.81
N ALA A 122 -13.85 -15.02 -3.09
CA ALA A 122 -14.46 -14.22 -4.15
C ALA A 122 -15.97 -14.33 -3.98
N GLN A 123 -16.61 -13.25 -3.53
CA GLN A 123 -18.06 -13.16 -3.63
C GLN A 123 -18.31 -13.06 -5.13
N GLU A 124 -18.50 -14.21 -5.76
CA GLU A 124 -19.13 -14.33 -7.06
C GLU A 124 -20.38 -13.47 -6.99
N GLN A 125 -20.33 -12.31 -7.64
CA GLN A 125 -21.52 -11.54 -7.92
C GLN A 125 -22.35 -12.39 -8.88
N SER A 126 -23.23 -13.20 -8.32
CA SER A 126 -24.43 -13.69 -8.96
C SER A 126 -25.23 -12.48 -9.42
N HIS A 127 -24.98 -12.03 -10.65
CA HIS A 127 -26.00 -11.34 -11.41
C HIS A 127 -26.77 -12.41 -12.19
N GLU A 128 -27.87 -12.86 -11.57
CA GLU A 128 -29.04 -13.30 -12.32
C GLU A 128 -29.51 -12.11 -13.18
N GLU A 129 -29.64 -12.33 -14.48
CA GLU A 129 -30.78 -11.89 -15.31
C GLU A 129 -30.79 -12.65 -16.66
#